data_AF-A0A534VSI5-F1
#
_entry.id   AF-A0A534VSI5-F1
#
_cell.length_a   1.000
_cell.length_b   1.000
_cell.length_c   1.000
_cell.angle_alpha   90.00
_cell.angle_beta   90.00
_cell.angle_gamma   90.00
#
_symmetry.space_group_name_H-M   'P 1'
#
loop_
_entity.id
_entity.type
_entity.pdbx_description
1 polymer ?
#
loop_
_entity_poly.entity_id
_entity_poly.type
_entity_poly.pdbx_seq_one_letter_code
_entity_poly.pdbx_strand_id
1 'polypeptide(L)'
;MANTAYDQFKEHEGKRYTGMKIGRGHKWRYDPGDWTEKKVTPDKWEFQYSVVKRRKGRAPEGSGAPVGTAYGWYILAHQIVTKLDANSYTTEMAGLKYKLAHKRADKTTWSASDRAQRRRLVQILREMIAEIERQPEKRTAPVRKEPEPATTKAPRSASRRAPRSASRRPARPVRRHRHAA
;
A
#
# COMPACT_ATOMS: atom_id res chain seq x y z
N MET A 1 33.85 19.61 16.10
CA MET A 1 32.60 18.98 15.61
C MET A 1 32.86 18.49 14.19
N ALA A 2 32.85 17.17 13.94
CA ALA A 2 33.13 16.64 12.61
C ALA A 2 32.08 17.14 11.59
N ASN A 3 32.54 17.84 10.56
CA ASN A 3 31.72 18.40 9.49
C ASN A 3 31.28 17.26 8.55
N THR A 4 30.27 16.49 8.95
CA THR A 4 29.78 15.37 8.15
C THR A 4 29.12 15.87 6.87
N ALA A 5 29.27 15.16 5.75
CA ALA A 5 28.69 15.52 4.45
C ALA A 5 27.15 15.71 4.48
N TYR A 6 26.49 15.18 5.50
CA TYR A 6 25.05 15.37 5.74
C TYR A 6 24.72 16.82 6.09
N ASP A 7 25.46 17.43 7.02
CA ASP A 7 25.18 18.77 7.53
C ASP A 7 25.74 19.90 6.65
N GLN A 8 26.57 19.57 5.67
CA GLN A 8 27.06 20.53 4.67
C GLN A 8 25.91 21.15 3.88
N PHE A 9 26.00 22.46 3.66
CA PHE A 9 25.09 23.21 2.79
C PHE A 9 25.19 22.70 1.35
N LYS A 10 24.02 22.60 0.72
CA LYS A 10 23.79 22.15 -0.66
C LYS A 10 22.88 23.16 -1.34
N GLU A 11 22.86 23.20 -2.67
CA GLU A 11 22.02 24.11 -3.45
C GLU A 11 21.20 23.35 -4.50
N HIS A 12 19.97 23.81 -4.75
CA HIS A 12 19.10 23.32 -5.82
C HIS A 12 18.11 24.43 -6.19
N GLU A 13 18.05 24.81 -7.47
CA GLU A 13 17.16 25.89 -7.97
C GLU A 13 17.27 27.18 -7.14
N GLY A 14 18.50 27.60 -6.82
CA GLY A 14 18.79 28.80 -6.02
C GLY A 14 18.43 28.69 -4.52
N LYS A 15 17.99 27.52 -4.04
CA LYS A 15 17.65 27.30 -2.63
C LYS A 15 18.75 26.50 -1.92
N ARG A 16 19.26 27.06 -0.82
CA ARG A 16 20.21 26.38 0.07
C ARG A 16 19.49 25.42 1.02
N TYR A 17 20.01 24.20 1.17
CA TYR A 17 19.47 23.18 2.08
C TYR A 17 20.58 22.35 2.74
N THR A 18 20.22 21.60 3.79
CA THR A 18 21.10 20.64 4.48
C THR A 18 20.41 19.28 4.62
N GLY A 19 21.19 18.25 4.94
CA GLY A 19 20.71 16.88 5.08
C GLY A 19 20.84 16.07 3.80
N MET A 20 19.84 15.23 3.54
CA MET A 20 19.83 14.27 2.44
C MET A 20 19.78 14.95 1.06
N LYS A 21 20.57 14.45 0.11
CA LYS A 21 20.61 14.96 -1.27
C LYS A 21 19.27 14.71 -2.00
N ILE A 22 18.83 15.68 -2.79
CA ILE A 22 17.63 15.59 -3.65
C ILE A 22 17.78 14.41 -4.63
N GLY A 23 16.69 13.71 -4.92
CA GLY A 23 16.64 12.52 -5.79
C GLY A 23 17.01 11.19 -5.11
N ARG A 24 17.50 11.21 -3.87
CA ARG A 24 17.72 9.98 -3.07
C ARG A 24 16.43 9.57 -2.34
N GLY A 25 16.33 8.29 -1.97
CA GLY A 25 15.19 7.74 -1.24
C GLY A 25 15.60 7.05 0.08
N HIS A 26 14.65 6.96 1.02
CA HIS A 26 14.77 6.10 2.19
C HIS A 26 13.66 5.06 2.18
N LYS A 27 13.99 3.83 2.57
CA LYS A 27 13.02 2.78 2.83
C LYS A 27 13.01 2.44 4.31
N TRP A 28 11.85 2.60 4.93
CA TRP A 28 11.61 2.33 6.35
C TRP A 28 10.69 1.13 6.48
N ARG A 29 10.91 0.33 7.52
CA ARG A 29 9.91 -0.62 8.02
C ARG A 29 9.38 -0.03 9.33
N TYR A 30 8.07 0.01 9.42
CA TYR A 30 7.38 0.42 10.63
C TYR A 30 7.08 -0.83 11.44
N ASP A 31 7.25 -0.71 12.75
CA ASP A 31 6.75 -1.72 13.69
C ASP A 31 5.21 -1.71 13.66
N PRO A 32 4.52 -2.66 14.32
CA PRO A 32 3.11 -2.50 14.61
C PRO A 32 2.90 -1.16 15.31
N GLY A 33 2.12 -0.28 14.68
CA GLY A 33 1.85 1.06 15.17
C GLY A 33 0.39 1.20 15.56
N ASP A 34 0.12 2.09 16.51
CA ASP A 34 -1.24 2.35 16.96
C ASP A 34 -1.88 3.43 16.08
N TRP A 35 -2.98 3.08 15.43
CA TRP A 35 -3.85 4.01 14.72
C TRP A 35 -5.10 4.24 15.55
N THR A 36 -5.31 5.47 16.00
CA THR A 36 -6.51 5.87 16.74
C THR A 36 -7.21 6.97 15.98
N GLU A 37 -8.53 6.86 15.84
CA GLU A 37 -9.32 7.86 15.14
C GLU A 37 -10.66 8.07 15.82
N LYS A 38 -11.17 9.29 15.68
CA LYS A 38 -12.43 9.73 16.24
C LYS A 38 -13.19 10.53 15.20
N LYS A 39 -14.42 10.10 14.90
CA LYS A 39 -15.34 10.89 14.09
C LYS A 39 -15.76 12.13 14.87
N VAL A 40 -15.53 13.30 14.32
CA VAL A 40 -15.87 14.58 14.96
C VAL A 40 -17.02 15.30 14.26
N THR A 41 -17.18 15.10 12.94
CA THR A 41 -18.37 15.53 12.17
C THR A 41 -18.69 14.46 11.10
N PRO A 42 -19.80 14.57 10.34
CA PRO A 42 -20.13 13.59 9.29
C PRO A 42 -18.97 13.28 8.33
N ASP A 43 -18.20 14.31 7.96
CA ASP A 43 -17.13 14.25 6.96
C ASP A 43 -15.74 14.52 7.53
N LYS A 44 -15.61 14.63 8.86
CA LYS A 44 -14.33 14.92 9.52
C LYS A 44 -14.03 13.90 10.61
N TRP A 45 -12.82 13.37 10.54
CA TRP A 45 -12.22 12.54 11.56
C TRP A 45 -10.92 13.18 12.03
N GLU A 46 -10.64 13.06 13.32
CA GLU A 46 -9.32 13.30 13.88
C GLU A 46 -8.63 11.95 14.03
N PHE A 47 -7.37 11.87 13.65
CA PHE A 47 -6.60 10.63 13.78
C PHE A 47 -5.19 10.90 14.31
N GLN A 48 -4.64 9.89 14.97
CA GLN A 48 -3.27 9.85 15.44
C GLN A 48 -2.66 8.50 15.06
N TYR A 49 -1.40 8.55 14.61
CA TYR A 49 -0.60 7.37 14.34
C TYR A 49 0.76 7.50 15.02
N SER A 50 1.13 6.50 15.83
CA SER A 50 2.41 6.48 16.56
C SER A 50 3.08 5.12 16.43
N VAL A 51 4.38 5.14 16.15
CA VAL A 51 5.15 3.93 15.87
C VAL A 51 6.66 4.20 15.87
N VAL A 52 7.44 3.19 16.25
CA VAL A 52 8.89 3.20 16.03
C VAL A 52 9.18 2.74 14.60
N LYS A 53 9.96 3.54 13.87
CA LYS A 53 10.40 3.20 12.51
C LYS A 53 11.88 2.80 12.49
N ARG A 54 12.23 1.80 11.69
CA ARG A 54 13.60 1.30 11.54
C ARG A 54 14.07 1.38 10.10
N ARG A 55 15.35 1.71 9.89
CA ARG A 55 15.95 1.68 8.55
C ARG A 55 15.91 0.24 8.04
N LYS A 56 15.60 0.05 6.75
CA LYS A 56 15.69 -1.29 6.14
C LYS A 56 17.12 -1.87 6.18
N GLY A 57 18.15 -1.02 6.16
CA GLY A 57 19.56 -1.42 6.23
C GLY A 57 20.35 -0.59 7.25
N ARG A 58 21.59 -1.02 7.55
CA ARG A 58 22.47 -0.30 8.47
C ARG A 58 22.85 1.07 7.90
N ALA A 59 22.90 2.07 8.78
CA ALA A 59 23.42 3.37 8.41
C ALA A 59 24.94 3.29 8.26
N PRO A 60 25.53 3.92 7.23
CA PRO A 60 26.98 4.15 7.20
C PRO A 60 27.45 4.88 8.46
N GLU A 61 28.67 4.59 8.89
CA GLU A 61 29.28 5.25 10.04
C GLU A 61 29.35 6.78 9.83
N GLY A 62 29.10 7.54 10.89
CA GLY A 62 29.05 9.01 10.84
C GLY A 62 27.92 9.60 9.99
N SER A 63 26.96 8.79 9.52
CA SER A 63 25.86 9.26 8.66
C SER A 63 24.55 9.50 9.42
N GLY A 64 23.78 10.46 8.92
CA GLY A 64 22.46 10.79 9.47
C GLY A 64 22.50 11.86 10.55
N ALA A 65 21.32 12.12 11.12
CA ALA A 65 21.17 13.11 12.17
C ALA A 65 21.62 12.55 13.53
N PRO A 66 22.21 13.36 14.41
CA PRO A 66 22.54 12.95 15.78
C PRO A 66 21.30 12.46 16.55
N VAL A 67 21.51 11.51 17.47
CA VAL A 67 20.49 11.02 18.40
C VAL A 67 19.93 12.20 19.21
N GLY A 68 18.59 12.24 19.38
CA GLY A 68 17.90 13.37 20.01
C GLY A 68 17.44 14.46 19.04
N THR A 69 17.88 14.41 17.76
CA THR A 69 17.35 15.32 16.73
C THR A 69 15.88 15.03 16.45
N ALA A 70 15.03 16.05 16.50
CA ALA A 70 13.63 15.97 16.15
C ALA A 70 13.30 16.79 14.90
N TYR A 71 12.25 16.40 14.19
CA TYR A 71 11.82 17.06 12.97
C TYR A 71 10.31 17.30 12.97
N GLY A 72 9.92 18.54 12.71
CA GLY A 72 8.53 18.93 12.45
C GLY A 72 8.28 18.82 10.96
N TRP A 73 7.68 17.71 10.53
CA TRP A 73 7.27 17.51 9.15
C TRP A 73 5.75 17.70 9.03
N TYR A 74 5.32 18.40 8.00
CA TYR A 74 3.92 18.43 7.58
C TYR A 74 3.73 17.45 6.42
N ILE A 75 2.72 16.59 6.50
CA ILE A 75 2.40 15.61 5.46
C ILE A 75 1.02 15.96 4.91
N LEU A 76 0.93 16.10 3.59
CA LEU A 76 -0.33 16.18 2.87
C LEU A 76 -0.42 14.93 1.99
N ALA A 77 -1.37 14.05 2.29
CA ALA A 77 -1.53 12.79 1.60
C ALA A 77 -3.01 12.45 1.47
N HIS A 78 -3.35 11.74 0.40
CA HIS A 78 -4.63 11.03 0.33
C HIS A 78 -4.40 9.59 0.80
N GLN A 79 -5.43 9.02 1.40
CA GLN A 79 -5.46 7.63 1.83
C GLN A 79 -6.53 6.90 1.03
N ILE A 80 -6.19 5.72 0.54
CA ILE A 80 -7.15 4.78 -0.07
C ILE A 80 -7.21 3.57 0.84
N VAL A 81 -8.44 3.19 1.20
CA VAL A 81 -8.71 2.07 2.10
C VAL A 81 -9.67 1.12 1.40
N THR A 82 -9.30 -0.15 1.29
CA THR A 82 -10.16 -1.18 0.70
C THR A 82 -10.43 -2.28 1.70
N LYS A 83 -11.71 -2.55 1.98
CA LYS A 83 -12.13 -3.68 2.82
C LYS A 83 -11.79 -4.99 2.13
N LEU A 84 -11.10 -5.87 2.82
CA LEU A 84 -10.75 -7.20 2.33
C LEU A 84 -11.72 -8.25 2.87
N ASP A 85 -12.02 -8.17 4.16
CA ASP A 85 -12.91 -9.10 4.86
C ASP A 85 -13.57 -8.41 6.07
N ALA A 86 -14.17 -9.18 6.98
CA ALA A 86 -14.85 -8.66 8.17
C ALA A 86 -13.97 -7.76 9.05
N ASN A 87 -12.67 -8.06 9.14
CA ASN A 87 -11.74 -7.48 10.10
C ASN A 87 -10.50 -6.83 9.44
N SER A 88 -10.33 -6.98 8.12
CA SER A 88 -9.12 -6.52 7.43
C SER A 88 -9.42 -5.48 6.36
N TYR A 89 -8.56 -4.46 6.31
CA TYR A 89 -8.54 -3.45 5.26
C TYR A 89 -7.11 -3.25 4.77
N THR A 90 -6.93 -3.01 3.47
CA THR A 90 -5.68 -2.41 2.97
C THR A 90 -5.68 -0.92 3.28
N THR A 91 -4.49 -0.36 3.48
CA THR A 91 -4.30 1.07 3.65
C THR A 91 -3.13 1.52 2.81
N GLU A 92 -3.39 2.40 1.85
CA GLU A 92 -2.40 3.01 0.99
C GLU A 92 -2.41 4.53 1.17
N MET A 93 -1.24 5.14 1.29
CA MET A 93 -1.11 6.59 1.40
C MET A 93 -0.07 7.11 0.42
N ALA A 94 -0.46 8.09 -0.40
CA ALA A 94 0.42 8.78 -1.32
C ALA A 94 0.30 10.29 -1.14
N GLY A 95 1.43 10.98 -1.16
CA GLY A 95 1.43 12.42 -0.90
C GLY A 95 2.81 13.04 -0.81
N LEU A 96 2.82 14.27 -0.29
CA LEU A 96 3.97 15.14 -0.18
C LEU A 96 4.27 15.42 1.29
N LYS A 97 5.55 15.69 1.56
CA LYS A 97 6.05 15.92 2.92
C LYS A 97 7.00 17.11 2.95
N TYR A 98 6.69 18.07 3.81
CA TYR A 98 7.39 19.36 3.90
C TYR A 98 8.05 19.53 5.27
N LYS A 99 9.31 19.99 5.29
CA LYS A 99 10.00 20.31 6.54
C LYS A 99 9.52 21.67 7.02
N LEU A 100 8.89 21.74 8.19
CA LEU A 100 8.54 23.01 8.82
C LEU A 100 9.67 23.48 9.74
N ALA A 101 10.19 22.58 10.55
CA ALA A 101 11.29 22.86 11.48
C ALA A 101 12.09 21.61 11.82
N HIS A 102 13.23 21.81 12.49
CA HIS A 102 13.96 20.76 13.18
C HIS A 102 14.42 21.26 14.54
N LYS A 103 14.66 20.35 15.45
CA LYS A 103 15.27 20.62 16.75
C LYS A 103 16.56 19.79 16.81
N ARG A 104 17.69 20.46 16.98
CA ARG A 104 18.99 19.79 17.10
C ARG A 104 19.06 19.02 18.42
N ALA A 105 19.85 17.95 18.43
CA ALA A 105 20.01 17.08 19.60
C ALA A 105 20.43 17.82 20.87
N ASP A 106 21.28 18.84 20.73
CA ASP A 106 21.86 19.64 21.82
C ASP A 106 21.02 20.88 22.18
N LYS A 107 19.87 21.09 21.52
CA LYS A 107 19.05 22.29 21.70
C LYS A 107 17.68 21.92 22.25
N THR A 108 17.13 22.81 23.07
CA THR A 108 15.78 22.68 23.62
C THR A 108 14.71 23.29 22.69
N THR A 109 15.10 24.23 21.84
CA THR A 109 14.22 25.01 20.96
C THR A 109 14.21 24.51 19.52
N TRP A 110 13.09 24.74 18.83
CA TRP A 110 12.94 24.47 17.40
C TRP A 110 13.71 25.51 16.56
N SER A 111 14.14 25.12 15.37
CA SER A 111 14.85 25.98 14.40
C SER A 111 13.99 27.14 13.86
N ALA A 112 12.69 27.14 14.13
CA ALA A 112 11.75 28.17 13.75
C ALA A 112 10.66 28.29 14.83
N SER A 113 10.24 29.52 15.13
CA SER A 113 9.12 29.75 16.05
C SER A 113 7.80 29.20 15.50
N ASP A 114 6.84 28.93 16.36
CA ASP A 114 5.53 28.42 15.95
C ASP A 114 4.83 29.35 14.96
N ARG A 115 4.97 30.68 15.14
CA ARG A 115 4.47 31.68 14.19
C ARG A 115 5.12 31.54 12.82
N ALA A 116 6.44 31.32 12.75
CA ALA A 116 7.14 31.12 11.50
C ALA A 116 6.74 29.79 10.82
N GLN A 117 6.60 28.71 11.61
CA GLN A 117 6.13 27.41 11.11
C GLN A 117 4.72 27.51 10.53
N ARG A 118 3.78 28.18 11.21
CA ARG A 118 2.42 28.43 10.72
C ARG A 118 2.41 29.25 9.43
N ARG A 119 3.19 30.33 9.35
CA ARG A 119 3.32 31.13 8.12
C ARG A 119 3.84 30.29 6.95
N ARG A 120 4.85 29.44 7.18
CA ARG A 120 5.38 28.55 6.16
C ARG A 120 4.35 27.52 5.71
N LEU A 121 3.59 26.96 6.64
CA LEU A 121 2.52 26.01 6.33
C LEU A 121 1.43 26.65 5.46
N VAL A 122 0.96 27.85 5.82
CA VAL A 122 -0.05 28.58 5.01
C VAL A 122 0.45 28.81 3.59
N GLN A 123 1.72 29.17 3.42
CA GLN A 123 2.32 29.34 2.09
C GLN A 123 2.29 28.03 1.30
N ILE A 124 2.74 26.92 1.90
CA ILE A 124 2.74 25.59 1.25
C ILE A 124 1.33 25.20 0.79
N LEU A 125 0.33 25.41 1.65
CA LEU A 125 -1.05 25.06 1.33
C LEU A 125 -1.61 25.92 0.20
N ARG A 126 -1.29 27.22 0.15
CA ARG A 126 -1.71 28.11 -0.95
C ARG A 126 -1.04 27.73 -2.27
N GLU A 127 0.25 27.44 -2.25
CA GLU A 127 0.98 26.97 -3.43
C GLU A 127 0.36 25.67 -3.98
N MET A 128 -0.01 24.75 -3.08
CA MET A 128 -0.67 23.50 -3.45
C MET A 128 -2.07 23.69 -4.01
N ILE A 129 -2.89 24.55 -3.39
CA ILE A 129 -4.22 24.91 -3.92
C ILE A 129 -4.08 25.43 -5.35
N ALA A 130 -3.18 26.39 -5.56
CA ALA A 130 -2.94 26.95 -6.89
C ALA A 130 -2.39 25.91 -7.89
N GLU A 131 -1.64 24.90 -7.44
CA GLU A 131 -1.21 23.79 -8.29
C GLU A 131 -2.39 22.89 -8.69
N ILE A 132 -3.23 22.50 -7.73
CA ILE A 132 -4.42 21.67 -7.96
C ILE A 132 -5.39 22.37 -8.91
N GLU A 133 -5.68 23.66 -8.68
CA GLU A 133 -6.57 24.46 -9.52
C GLU A 133 -6.07 24.63 -10.97
N ARG A 134 -4.75 24.58 -11.18
CA ARG A 134 -4.14 24.66 -12.52
C ARG A 134 -4.13 23.33 -13.26
N GLN A 135 -4.30 22.20 -12.56
CA GLN A 135 -4.32 20.91 -13.23
C GLN A 135 -5.62 20.80 -14.03
N PRO A 136 -5.55 20.58 -15.36
CA PRO A 136 -6.76 20.34 -16.13
C PRO A 136 -7.45 19.10 -15.58
N GLU A 137 -8.78 19.13 -15.49
CA GLU A 137 -9.58 17.97 -15.14
C GLU A 137 -9.12 16.79 -16.01
N LYS A 138 -8.42 15.84 -15.40
CA LYS A 138 -8.13 14.58 -16.07
C LYS A 138 -9.48 13.93 -16.30
N ARG A 139 -10.00 14.04 -17.52
CA ARG A 139 -11.10 13.22 -18.01
C ARG A 139 -10.75 11.77 -17.67
N THR A 140 -11.44 11.23 -16.69
CA THR A 140 -11.49 9.78 -16.49
C THR A 140 -12.06 9.22 -17.79
N ALA A 141 -11.21 8.50 -18.54
CA ALA A 141 -11.68 7.74 -19.68
C ALA A 141 -12.83 6.84 -19.19
N PRO A 142 -13.92 6.68 -19.97
CA PRO A 142 -15.04 5.84 -19.55
C PRO A 142 -14.50 4.47 -19.18
N VAL A 143 -14.89 3.98 -17.99
CA VAL A 143 -14.60 2.64 -17.52
C VAL A 143 -14.97 1.69 -18.65
N ARG A 144 -13.96 1.08 -19.27
CA ARG A 144 -14.16 0.01 -20.24
C ARG A 144 -14.85 -1.09 -19.45
N LYS A 145 -16.14 -1.33 -19.71
CA LYS A 145 -16.85 -2.48 -19.13
C LYS A 145 -16.01 -3.70 -19.47
N GLU A 146 -15.45 -4.33 -18.45
CA GLU A 146 -14.80 -5.63 -18.56
C GLU A 146 -15.85 -6.57 -19.15
N PRO A 147 -15.55 -7.34 -20.21
CA PRO A 147 -16.52 -8.26 -20.77
C PRO A 147 -16.92 -9.23 -19.66
N GLU A 148 -18.24 -9.38 -19.45
CA GLU A 148 -18.80 -10.39 -18.54
C GLU A 148 -18.08 -11.72 -18.73
N PRO A 149 -17.75 -12.45 -17.64
CA PRO A 149 -17.15 -13.76 -17.77
C PRO A 149 -18.06 -14.63 -18.62
N ALA A 150 -17.53 -15.07 -19.77
CA ALA A 150 -18.21 -15.98 -20.65
C ALA A 150 -18.66 -17.19 -19.82
N THR A 151 -19.98 -17.37 -19.74
CA THR A 151 -20.57 -18.54 -19.09
C THR A 151 -20.03 -19.79 -19.79
N THR A 152 -19.15 -20.49 -19.10
CA THR A 152 -18.64 -21.79 -19.55
C THR A 152 -19.84 -22.73 -19.66
N LYS A 153 -20.34 -22.94 -20.89
CA LYS A 153 -21.34 -23.97 -21.14
C LYS A 153 -20.73 -25.31 -20.72
N ALA A 154 -21.35 -25.96 -19.73
CA ALA A 154 -20.99 -27.29 -19.28
C ALA A 154 -20.95 -28.27 -20.48
N PRO A 155 -19.99 -29.22 -20.52
CA PRO A 155 -19.96 -30.20 -21.59
C PRO A 155 -21.22 -31.06 -21.53
N ARG A 156 -21.90 -31.21 -22.68
CA ARG A 156 -23.07 -32.09 -22.85
C ARG A 156 -22.66 -33.51 -22.45
N SER A 157 -23.41 -34.10 -21.53
CA SER A 157 -23.21 -35.50 -21.12
C SER A 157 -23.32 -36.41 -22.35
N ALA A 158 -22.24 -37.14 -22.64
CA ALA A 158 -22.27 -38.18 -23.65
C ALA A 158 -23.18 -39.31 -23.14
N SER A 159 -24.14 -39.66 -23.99
CA SER A 159 -25.09 -40.78 -23.86
C SER A 159 -24.40 -42.06 -23.37
N ARG A 160 -24.79 -42.55 -22.18
CA ARG A 160 -24.49 -43.92 -21.73
C ARG A 160 -25.36 -44.88 -22.53
N ARG A 161 -24.75 -45.57 -23.49
CA ARG A 161 -25.31 -46.70 -24.22
C ARG A 161 -25.54 -47.87 -23.25
N ALA A 162 -26.77 -48.34 -23.13
CA ALA A 162 -27.15 -49.49 -22.29
C ALA A 162 -26.50 -50.80 -22.79
N PRO A 163 -26.14 -51.75 -21.91
CA PRO A 163 -25.58 -53.03 -22.32
C PRO A 163 -26.67 -53.96 -22.89
N ARG A 164 -26.38 -54.58 -24.04
CA ARG A 164 -27.22 -55.62 -24.66
C ARG A 164 -27.14 -56.90 -23.82
N SER A 165 -28.29 -57.45 -23.47
CA SER A 165 -28.45 -58.74 -22.80
C SER A 165 -27.93 -59.90 -23.67
N ALA A 166 -27.16 -60.79 -23.06
CA ALA A 166 -26.69 -62.02 -23.67
C ALA A 166 -27.83 -63.06 -23.74
N SER A 167 -28.21 -63.45 -24.95
CA SER A 167 -29.16 -64.54 -25.20
C SER A 167 -28.49 -65.89 -24.94
N ARG A 168 -29.04 -66.64 -23.99
CA ARG A 168 -28.69 -68.03 -23.67
C ARG A 168 -29.14 -68.98 -24.79
N ARG A 169 -28.21 -69.72 -25.39
CA ARG A 169 -28.51 -70.92 -26.18
C ARG A 169 -28.63 -72.14 -25.25
N PRO A 170 -29.67 -72.98 -25.37
CA PRO A 170 -29.74 -74.24 -24.62
C PRO A 170 -28.93 -75.35 -25.33
N ALA A 171 -28.29 -76.19 -24.51
CA ALA A 171 -27.49 -77.33 -24.91
C ALA A 171 -28.36 -78.52 -25.38
N ARG A 172 -27.84 -79.27 -26.35
CA ARG A 172 -28.44 -80.45 -26.98
C ARG A 172 -28.22 -81.69 -26.09
N PRO A 173 -29.18 -82.62 -25.93
CA PRO A 173 -29.04 -83.74 -24.99
C PRO A 173 -28.25 -84.91 -25.59
N VAL A 174 -27.35 -85.48 -24.79
CA VAL A 174 -26.62 -86.72 -25.09
C VAL A 174 -27.45 -87.91 -24.60
N ARG A 175 -27.61 -88.90 -25.48
CA ARG A 175 -28.44 -90.09 -25.32
C ARG A 175 -27.78 -91.09 -24.36
N ARG A 176 -28.58 -91.63 -23.44
CA ARG A 176 -28.24 -92.69 -22.47
C ARG A 176 -27.81 -93.99 -23.17
N HIS A 177 -26.83 -94.69 -22.59
CA HIS A 177 -26.81 -96.14 -22.57
C HIS A 177 -26.68 -96.64 -21.12
N ARG A 178 -27.65 -97.49 -20.74
CA ARG A 178 -27.67 -98.35 -19.54
C ARG A 178 -27.01 -99.69 -19.88
N HIS A 179 -26.34 -100.31 -18.91
CA HIS A 179 -26.39 -101.74 -18.52
C HIS A 179 -25.74 -101.81 -17.11
N ALA A 180 -26.43 -102.21 -16.03
CA ALA A 180 -26.78 -103.58 -15.59
C ALA A 180 -25.50 -104.41 -15.28
N ALA A 181 -25.33 -105.10 -14.16
CA ALA A 181 -26.17 -105.47 -13.02
C ALA A 181 -25.25 -105.64 -11.80
#